data_AF-A0A0T9QDQ9-F1
#
_entry.id   AF-A0A0T9QDQ9-F1
#
_cell.length_a   1.000
_cell.length_b   1.000
_cell.length_c   1.000
_cell.angle_alpha   90.00
_cell.angle_beta   90.00
_cell.angle_gamma   90.00
#
_symmetry.space_group_name_H-M   'P 1'
#
loop_
_entity.id
_entity.type
_entity.pdbx_description
1 polymer ?
#
loop_
_entity_poly.entity_id
_entity_poly.type
_entity_poly.pdbx_seq_one_letter_code
_entity_poly.pdbx_strand_id
1 'polypeptide(L)'
;MNLINKLIFASTVIFSSIVYADGPTKFPSVPDMVQQFNDFSTDNGTFKVISKKPLHIQLSPEVFPNDLKIVISEQTERAAIYGIYRSFIHTGVDKITVTAMPKIYSKNDYLIADKVTITKTRAQALKDIQKFIPVTDFSELTISDEYGHDETSKEYKQIYYNDQGGAGLNEFFKYISKK
;
A
#
# COMPACT_ATOMS: atom_id res chain seq x y z
N MET A 1 11.15 0.62 -77.85
CA MET A 1 10.40 1.54 -76.96
C MET A 1 9.64 0.69 -75.95
N ASN A 2 9.58 1.13 -74.69
CA ASN A 2 8.92 0.51 -73.51
C ASN A 2 9.87 -0.19 -72.52
N LEU A 3 10.47 0.60 -71.62
CA LEU A 3 10.91 0.12 -70.31
C LEU A 3 9.80 0.37 -69.29
N ILE A 4 9.41 -0.69 -68.58
CA ILE A 4 8.44 -0.65 -67.48
C ILE A 4 9.23 -0.52 -66.17
N ASN A 5 9.16 0.64 -65.51
CA ASN A 5 9.63 0.80 -64.14
C ASN A 5 8.52 0.37 -63.16
N LYS A 6 8.75 -0.72 -62.42
CA LYS A 6 7.93 -1.09 -61.26
C LYS A 6 8.50 -0.40 -60.02
N LEU A 7 7.75 0.53 -59.46
CA LEU A 7 8.03 1.15 -58.17
C LEU A 7 7.27 0.36 -57.09
N ILE A 8 7.98 -0.27 -56.16
CA ILE A 8 7.39 -0.93 -54.99
C ILE A 8 7.45 0.06 -53.83
N PHE A 9 6.27 0.50 -53.37
CA PHE A 9 6.14 1.24 -52.12
C PHE A 9 6.13 0.25 -50.95
N ALA A 10 7.17 0.24 -50.14
CA ALA A 10 7.18 -0.43 -48.85
C ALA A 10 6.57 0.51 -47.81
N SER A 11 5.35 0.20 -47.34
CA SER A 11 4.73 0.90 -46.21
C SER A 11 5.20 0.26 -44.92
N THR A 12 6.02 0.96 -44.14
CA THR A 12 6.44 0.52 -42.81
C THR A 12 5.31 0.82 -41.82
N VAL A 13 4.68 -0.22 -41.29
CA VAL A 13 3.73 -0.11 -40.18
C VAL A 13 4.53 -0.08 -38.88
N ILE A 14 4.50 1.04 -38.17
CA ILE A 14 5.09 1.18 -36.83
C ILE A 14 4.03 0.74 -35.83
N PHE A 15 4.21 -0.44 -35.22
CA PHE A 15 3.43 -0.84 -34.04
C PHE A 15 4.06 -0.20 -32.80
N SER A 16 3.38 0.78 -32.21
CA SER A 16 3.69 1.23 -30.85
C SER A 16 3.12 0.22 -29.86
N SER A 17 3.95 -0.68 -29.33
CA SER A 17 3.57 -1.51 -28.19
C SER A 17 3.48 -0.63 -26.95
N ILE A 18 2.31 -0.56 -26.33
CA ILE A 18 2.16 -0.01 -24.98
C ILE A 18 2.92 -0.97 -24.05
N VAL A 19 4.08 -0.53 -23.58
CA VAL A 19 4.79 -1.22 -22.50
C VAL A 19 4.05 -0.86 -21.22
N TYR A 20 3.28 -1.79 -20.70
CA TYR A 20 2.82 -1.70 -19.31
C TYR A 20 4.07 -1.70 -18.43
N ALA A 21 4.19 -0.71 -17.55
CA ALA A 21 5.27 -0.71 -16.58
C ALA A 21 5.19 -2.01 -15.77
N ASP A 22 6.28 -2.78 -15.74
CA ASP A 22 6.34 -4.01 -14.98
C ASP A 22 6.44 -3.66 -13.49
N GLY A 23 5.43 -4.05 -12.71
CA GLY A 23 5.34 -3.83 -11.26
C GLY A 23 4.40 -2.69 -10.82
N PRO A 24 4.22 -2.53 -9.48
CA PRO A 24 3.21 -1.64 -8.93
C PRO A 24 3.45 -0.17 -9.23
N THR A 25 2.35 0.56 -9.34
CA THR A 25 2.31 2.01 -9.60
C THR A 25 3.15 2.76 -8.57
N LYS A 26 3.95 3.72 -9.04
CA LYS A 26 4.81 4.55 -8.18
C LYS A 26 4.31 5.98 -8.11
N PHE A 27 4.34 6.54 -6.91
CA PHE A 27 4.00 7.92 -6.62
C PHE A 27 5.23 8.70 -6.12
N PRO A 28 5.29 10.02 -6.37
CA PRO A 28 6.39 10.86 -5.89
C PRO A 28 6.48 10.91 -4.37
N SER A 29 5.35 10.80 -3.67
CA SER A 29 5.28 10.87 -2.22
C SER A 29 4.12 10.05 -1.64
N VAL A 30 4.19 9.79 -0.33
CA VAL A 30 3.10 9.12 0.42
C VAL A 30 1.80 9.92 0.40
N PRO A 31 1.79 11.27 0.53
CA PRO A 31 0.59 12.06 0.29
C PRO A 31 -0.03 11.87 -1.09
N ASP A 32 0.77 11.85 -2.16
CA ASP A 32 0.25 11.64 -3.53
C ASP A 32 -0.36 10.24 -3.68
N MET A 33 0.29 9.23 -3.08
CA MET A 33 -0.23 7.86 -3.01
C MET A 33 -1.58 7.81 -2.28
N VAL A 34 -1.69 8.43 -1.11
CA VAL A 34 -2.92 8.45 -0.32
C VAL A 34 -4.04 9.17 -1.08
N GLN A 35 -3.73 10.29 -1.73
CA GLN A 35 -4.69 11.01 -2.57
C GLN A 35 -5.19 10.16 -3.74
N GLN A 36 -4.29 9.45 -4.43
CA GLN A 36 -4.68 8.61 -5.57
C GLN A 36 -5.54 7.42 -5.15
N PHE A 37 -5.17 6.75 -4.05
CA PHE A 37 -5.92 5.59 -3.57
C PHE A 37 -7.24 5.97 -2.89
N ASN A 38 -7.33 7.16 -2.31
CA ASN A 38 -8.53 7.67 -1.64
C ASN A 38 -9.05 6.76 -0.49
N ASP A 39 -8.20 5.86 0.02
CA ASP A 39 -8.48 5.03 1.19
C ASP A 39 -8.47 5.86 2.49
N PHE A 40 -7.71 6.96 2.49
CA PHE A 40 -7.62 7.95 3.56
C PHE A 40 -7.53 9.36 2.96
N SER A 41 -7.90 10.39 3.72
CA SER A 41 -7.92 11.77 3.25
C SER A 41 -7.68 12.77 4.39
N THR A 42 -7.09 13.91 4.06
CA THR A 42 -7.01 15.06 4.96
C THR A 42 -8.40 15.64 5.25
N ASP A 43 -9.31 15.56 4.28
CA ASP A 43 -10.57 16.28 4.29
C ASP A 43 -11.56 15.70 5.31
N ASN A 44 -11.55 14.38 5.49
CA ASN A 44 -12.31 13.69 6.52
C ASN A 44 -11.47 13.39 7.78
N GLY A 45 -10.26 13.94 7.89
CA GLY A 45 -9.38 13.78 9.05
C GLY A 45 -8.84 12.36 9.24
N THR A 46 -8.86 11.52 8.20
CA THR A 46 -8.36 10.14 8.25
C THR A 46 -6.87 10.03 7.85
N PHE A 47 -6.28 11.07 7.26
CA PHE A 47 -4.86 11.17 6.96
C PHE A 47 -4.25 12.48 7.46
N LYS A 48 -3.03 12.41 7.97
CA LYS A 48 -2.23 13.60 8.32
C LYS A 48 -0.74 13.31 8.21
N VAL A 49 0.02 14.25 7.64
CA VAL A 49 1.49 14.25 7.76
C VAL A 49 1.87 14.97 9.05
N ILE A 50 2.49 14.25 9.99
CA ILE A 50 2.96 14.78 11.27
C ILE A 50 4.36 15.42 11.10
N SER A 51 5.25 14.74 10.37
CA SER A 51 6.58 15.26 10.03
C SER A 51 7.01 14.76 8.66
N LYS A 52 7.80 15.56 7.93
CA LYS A 52 8.29 15.21 6.58
C LYS A 52 9.66 14.50 6.61
N LYS A 53 10.51 14.77 7.60
CA LYS A 53 11.89 14.23 7.69
C LYS A 53 12.29 14.02 9.17
N PRO A 54 12.40 12.76 9.66
CA PRO A 54 11.93 11.54 8.99
C PRO A 54 10.41 11.59 8.74
N LEU A 55 9.93 10.87 7.72
CA LEU A 55 8.51 10.85 7.39
C LEU A 55 7.72 10.21 8.54
N HIS A 56 6.74 10.95 9.06
CA HIS A 56 5.78 10.48 10.06
C HIS A 56 4.38 10.84 9.61
N ILE A 57 3.54 9.83 9.42
CA ILE A 57 2.13 9.99 9.05
C ILE A 57 1.20 9.44 10.14
N GLN A 58 -0.01 9.96 10.15
CA GLN A 58 -1.15 9.38 10.84
C GLN A 58 -2.13 8.81 9.83
N LEU A 59 -2.60 7.60 10.10
CA LEU A 59 -3.75 7.00 9.41
C LEU A 59 -4.81 6.69 10.45
N SER A 60 -6.03 7.14 10.21
CA SER A 60 -7.12 7.03 11.16
C SER A 60 -8.26 6.24 10.53
N PRO A 61 -8.25 4.90 10.67
CA PRO A 61 -9.34 4.09 10.17
C PRO A 61 -10.63 4.49 10.88
N GLU A 62 -11.72 4.57 10.13
CA GLU A 62 -13.01 4.90 10.70
C GLU A 62 -13.65 3.66 11.32
N VAL A 63 -14.16 3.82 12.53
CA VAL A 63 -14.86 2.79 13.31
C VAL A 63 -16.17 3.34 13.84
N PHE A 64 -17.12 2.48 14.17
CA PHE A 64 -18.39 2.87 14.75
C PHE A 64 -18.35 2.86 16.29
N PRO A 65 -19.17 3.67 16.98
CA PRO A 65 -19.16 3.78 18.44
C PRO A 65 -19.34 2.46 19.20
N ASN A 66 -20.02 1.49 18.60
CA ASN A 66 -20.37 0.21 19.22
C ASN A 66 -19.59 -0.97 18.63
N ASP A 67 -18.56 -0.71 17.83
CA ASP A 67 -17.71 -1.78 17.32
C ASP A 67 -17.07 -2.55 18.47
N LEU A 68 -16.97 -3.87 18.30
CA LEU A 68 -16.27 -4.72 19.26
C LEU A 68 -14.80 -4.29 19.35
N LYS A 69 -14.21 -4.41 20.54
CA LYS A 69 -12.82 -4.04 20.78
C LYS A 69 -11.85 -4.72 19.81
N ILE A 70 -12.11 -5.98 19.47
CA ILE A 70 -11.32 -6.74 18.50
C ILE A 70 -11.38 -6.12 17.09
N VAL A 71 -12.55 -5.64 16.66
CA VAL A 71 -12.72 -4.98 15.36
C VAL A 71 -11.93 -3.68 15.34
N ILE A 72 -12.01 -2.87 16.41
CA ILE A 72 -11.24 -1.62 16.53
C ILE A 72 -9.73 -1.93 16.47
N SER A 73 -9.27 -2.95 17.19
CA SER A 73 -7.86 -3.38 17.16
C SER A 73 -7.43 -3.77 15.76
N GLU A 74 -8.15 -4.68 15.11
CA GLU A 74 -7.80 -5.17 13.77
C GLU A 74 -7.80 -4.06 12.71
N GLN A 75 -8.77 -3.13 12.74
CA GLN A 75 -8.74 -1.97 11.83
C GLN A 75 -7.52 -1.08 12.07
N THR A 76 -7.15 -0.88 13.33
CA THR A 76 -5.97 -0.09 13.71
C THR A 76 -4.67 -0.74 13.25
N GLU A 77 -4.53 -2.03 13.52
CA GLU A 77 -3.36 -2.83 13.16
C GLU A 77 -3.20 -2.88 11.64
N ARG A 78 -4.31 -3.08 10.93
CA ARG A 78 -4.36 -3.07 9.47
C ARG A 78 -3.95 -1.72 8.90
N ALA A 79 -4.44 -0.61 9.46
CA ALA A 79 -4.04 0.73 9.02
C ALA A 79 -2.54 0.99 9.25
N ALA A 80 -1.95 0.47 10.34
CA ALA A 80 -0.51 0.57 10.58
C ALA A 80 0.30 -0.22 9.53
N ILE A 81 -0.10 -1.47 9.25
CA ILE A 81 0.54 -2.31 8.23
C ILE A 81 0.37 -1.70 6.84
N TYR A 82 -0.83 -1.26 6.49
CA TYR A 82 -1.13 -0.54 5.26
C TYR A 82 -0.17 0.64 5.07
N GLY A 83 -0.08 1.52 6.08
CA GLY A 83 0.74 2.71 6.00
C GLY A 83 2.22 2.41 5.79
N ILE A 84 2.74 1.33 6.37
CA ILE A 84 4.15 0.92 6.20
C ILE A 84 4.33 0.32 4.80
N TYR A 85 3.57 -0.71 4.47
CA TYR A 85 3.84 -1.52 3.29
C TYR A 85 3.40 -0.81 2.00
N ARG A 86 2.25 -0.15 1.94
CA ARG A 86 1.85 0.63 0.75
C ARG A 86 2.85 1.76 0.46
N SER A 87 3.36 2.42 1.50
CA SER A 87 4.40 3.44 1.33
C SER A 87 5.66 2.87 0.68
N PHE A 88 6.11 1.67 1.08
CA PHE A 88 7.28 1.05 0.47
C PHE A 88 6.98 0.45 -0.91
N ILE A 89 5.79 -0.13 -1.12
CA ILE A 89 5.37 -0.65 -2.43
C ILE A 89 5.33 0.48 -3.44
N HIS A 90 4.69 1.60 -3.13
CA HIS A 90 4.35 2.62 -4.13
C HIS A 90 5.21 3.88 -4.08
N THR A 91 6.19 4.01 -3.18
CA THR A 91 7.07 5.20 -3.13
C THR A 91 8.53 4.85 -2.86
N GLY A 92 9.40 5.83 -3.10
CA GLY A 92 10.84 5.74 -2.81
C GLY A 92 11.23 6.06 -1.37
N VAL A 93 10.30 6.06 -0.41
CA VAL A 93 10.65 6.35 1.00
C VAL A 93 11.49 5.21 1.62
N ASP A 94 12.53 5.57 2.35
CA ASP A 94 13.44 4.61 2.99
C ASP A 94 13.11 4.33 4.46
N LYS A 95 12.41 5.25 5.12
CA LYS A 95 12.00 5.14 6.52
C LYS A 95 10.70 5.89 6.75
N ILE A 96 9.77 5.24 7.45
CA ILE A 96 8.48 5.83 7.81
C ILE A 96 8.11 5.48 9.24
N THR A 97 7.51 6.45 9.92
CA THR A 97 6.74 6.26 11.15
C THR A 97 5.26 6.37 10.82
N VAL A 98 4.48 5.37 11.20
CA VAL A 98 3.03 5.37 11.04
C VAL A 98 2.39 5.33 12.41
N THR A 99 1.56 6.33 12.71
CA THR A 99 0.64 6.31 13.84
C THR A 99 -0.74 5.93 13.31
N ALA A 100 -1.20 4.72 13.61
CA ALA A 100 -2.59 4.37 13.35
C ALA A 100 -3.42 4.71 14.59
N MET A 101 -4.47 5.52 14.41
CA MET A 101 -5.31 6.01 15.51
C MET A 101 -6.76 6.08 15.06
N PRO A 102 -7.64 5.15 15.48
CA PRO A 102 -9.01 5.11 15.01
C PRO A 102 -9.77 6.40 15.24
N LYS A 103 -10.71 6.67 14.35
CA LYS A 103 -11.61 7.81 14.39
C LYS A 103 -13.05 7.30 14.38
N ILE A 104 -13.93 7.89 15.18
CA ILE A 104 -15.35 7.55 15.13
C ILE A 104 -15.93 8.12 13.83
N TYR A 105 -16.57 7.25 13.04
CA TYR A 105 -17.21 7.64 11.78
C TYR A 105 -18.17 8.82 11.99
N SER A 106 -18.11 9.81 11.07
CA SER A 106 -18.90 11.05 11.12
C SER A 106 -18.70 11.94 12.36
N LYS A 107 -17.68 11.68 13.19
CA LYS A 107 -17.29 12.54 14.32
C LYS A 107 -15.83 12.95 14.21
N ASN A 108 -15.46 14.02 14.89
CA ASN A 108 -14.05 14.44 15.02
C ASN A 108 -13.36 13.79 16.24
N ASP A 109 -13.91 12.68 16.74
CA ASP A 109 -13.45 11.99 17.94
C ASP A 109 -12.48 10.88 17.57
N TYR A 110 -11.29 10.91 18.16
CA TYR A 110 -10.26 9.88 17.96
C TYR A 110 -10.15 8.98 19.20
N LEU A 111 -9.99 7.68 18.97
CA LEU A 111 -9.77 6.69 20.03
C LEU A 111 -8.28 6.62 20.38
N ILE A 112 -7.80 7.62 21.13
CA ILE A 112 -6.37 7.77 21.48
C ILE A 112 -5.84 6.55 22.26
N ALA A 113 -6.69 5.92 23.08
CA ALA A 113 -6.33 4.73 23.85
C ALA A 113 -6.01 3.51 22.98
N ASP A 114 -6.49 3.50 21.74
CA ASP A 114 -6.30 2.42 20.76
C ASP A 114 -5.18 2.71 19.77
N LYS A 115 -4.49 3.85 19.90
CA LYS A 115 -3.45 4.19 18.94
C LYS A 115 -2.27 3.22 19.00
N VAL A 116 -1.70 2.94 17.84
CA VAL A 116 -0.43 2.24 17.70
C VAL A 116 0.54 3.10 16.89
N THR A 117 1.83 2.99 17.16
CA THR A 117 2.85 3.70 16.39
C THR A 117 4.03 2.79 16.12
N ILE A 118 4.35 2.63 14.84
CA ILE A 118 5.41 1.74 14.37
C ILE A 118 6.33 2.55 13.46
N THR A 119 7.64 2.35 13.62
CA THR A 119 8.65 2.90 12.72
C THR A 119 9.39 1.76 12.05
N LYS A 120 9.52 1.81 10.73
CA LYS A 120 10.30 0.84 9.96
C LYS A 120 11.15 1.54 8.91
N THR A 121 12.32 0.97 8.66
CA THR A 121 13.04 1.22 7.41
C THR A 121 12.56 0.25 6.36
N ARG A 122 12.76 0.59 5.08
CA ARG A 122 12.45 -0.26 3.94
C ARG A 122 13.09 -1.64 4.07
N ALA A 123 14.37 -1.69 4.43
CA ALA A 123 15.11 -2.94 4.65
C ALA A 123 14.55 -3.76 5.82
N GLN A 124 14.14 -3.11 6.92
CA GLN A 124 13.56 -3.83 8.06
C GLN A 124 12.20 -4.43 7.70
N ALA A 125 11.32 -3.66 7.04
CA ALA A 125 9.99 -4.12 6.65
C ALA A 125 10.05 -5.29 5.66
N LEU A 126 11.00 -5.28 4.72
CA LEU A 126 11.21 -6.40 3.80
C LEU A 126 11.66 -7.66 4.54
N LYS A 127 12.65 -7.55 5.43
CA LYS A 127 13.09 -8.69 6.25
C LYS A 127 11.99 -9.22 7.16
N ASP A 128 11.13 -8.34 7.67
CA ASP A 128 10.03 -8.73 8.55
C ASP A 128 8.98 -9.55 7.80
N ILE A 129 8.57 -9.12 6.60
CA ILE A 129 7.55 -9.84 5.80
C ILE A 129 8.08 -11.17 5.24
N GLN A 130 9.36 -11.23 4.91
CA GLN A 130 10.04 -12.43 4.42
C GLN A 130 10.08 -13.59 5.43
N LYS A 131 9.80 -13.33 6.71
CA LYS A 131 9.65 -14.38 7.72
C LYS A 131 8.31 -15.10 7.66
N PHE A 132 7.32 -14.49 7.02
CA PHE A 132 5.94 -14.99 6.98
C PHE A 132 5.54 -15.49 5.59
N ILE A 133 6.04 -14.84 4.53
CA ILE A 133 5.75 -15.21 3.14
C ILE A 133 7.02 -15.16 2.29
N PRO A 134 7.15 -16.04 1.28
CA PRO A 134 8.37 -16.18 0.48
C PRO A 134 8.43 -15.12 -0.62
N VAL A 135 8.67 -13.86 -0.25
CA VAL A 135 8.77 -12.74 -1.21
C VAL A 135 10.20 -12.24 -1.39
N THR A 136 10.59 -11.87 -2.60
CA THR A 136 11.95 -11.31 -2.84
C THR A 136 12.01 -9.80 -2.63
N ASP A 137 10.95 -9.08 -3.01
CA ASP A 137 10.81 -7.64 -2.84
C ASP A 137 9.34 -7.21 -2.63
N PHE A 138 9.11 -5.90 -2.51
CA PHE A 138 7.77 -5.35 -2.25
C PHE A 138 6.80 -5.46 -3.43
N SER A 139 7.27 -5.63 -4.66
CA SER A 139 6.41 -5.73 -5.85
C SER A 139 5.54 -6.98 -5.83
N GLU A 140 6.03 -8.07 -5.24
CA GLU A 140 5.33 -9.35 -5.09
C GLU A 140 4.18 -9.30 -4.05
N LEU A 141 4.06 -8.19 -3.31
CA LEU A 141 2.91 -7.93 -2.42
C LEU A 141 1.68 -7.45 -3.18
N THR A 142 1.84 -7.16 -4.47
CA THR A 142 0.78 -6.69 -5.35
C THR A 142 0.69 -7.53 -6.61
N ILE A 143 -0.50 -7.58 -7.19
CA ILE A 143 -0.76 -8.13 -8.53
C ILE A 143 -1.50 -7.07 -9.34
N SER A 144 -1.37 -7.10 -10.66
CA SER A 144 -2.21 -6.29 -11.53
C SER A 144 -3.53 -7.01 -11.78
N ASP A 145 -4.66 -6.32 -11.66
CA ASP A 145 -5.94 -6.81 -12.17
C ASP A 145 -5.99 -6.72 -13.72
N GLU A 146 -7.14 -7.12 -14.29
CA GLU A 146 -7.38 -7.10 -15.74
C GLU A 146 -7.40 -5.69 -16.36
N TYR A 147 -7.51 -4.64 -15.54
CA TYR A 147 -7.54 -3.23 -15.94
C TYR A 147 -6.22 -2.49 -15.66
N GLY A 148 -5.22 -3.17 -15.08
CA GLY A 148 -3.94 -2.55 -14.74
C GLY A 148 -3.90 -1.90 -13.35
N HIS A 149 -4.87 -2.18 -12.48
CA HIS A 149 -4.90 -1.67 -11.11
C HIS A 149 -4.12 -2.58 -10.15
N ASP A 150 -3.43 -1.95 -9.19
CA ASP A 150 -2.69 -2.65 -8.16
C ASP A 150 -3.65 -3.28 -7.13
N GLU A 151 -3.76 -4.61 -7.15
CA GLU A 151 -4.43 -5.40 -6.14
C GLU A 151 -3.45 -6.03 -5.15
N THR A 152 -3.95 -6.40 -3.96
CA THR A 152 -3.15 -7.14 -2.95
C THR A 152 -2.94 -8.58 -3.39
N SER A 153 -1.70 -9.07 -3.39
CA SER A 153 -1.39 -10.46 -3.74
C SER A 153 -2.02 -11.46 -2.76
N LYS A 154 -2.19 -12.70 -3.20
CA LYS A 154 -2.80 -13.76 -2.38
C LYS A 154 -1.97 -14.03 -1.13
N GLU A 155 -0.66 -14.11 -1.27
CA GLU A 155 0.31 -14.33 -0.20
C GLU A 155 0.25 -13.17 0.79
N TYR A 156 0.16 -11.93 0.31
CA TYR A 156 0.07 -10.79 1.21
C TYR A 156 -1.27 -10.76 1.97
N LYS A 157 -2.38 -11.18 1.35
CA LYS A 157 -3.68 -11.36 2.04
C LYS A 157 -3.57 -12.31 3.24
N GLN A 158 -2.71 -13.34 3.20
CA GLN A 158 -2.49 -14.30 4.28
C GLN A 158 -1.88 -13.72 5.57
N ILE A 159 -1.30 -12.53 5.48
CA ILE A 159 -0.75 -11.80 6.64
C ILE A 159 -1.48 -10.49 6.92
N TYR A 160 -2.27 -10.01 5.97
CA TYR A 160 -3.05 -8.77 6.10
C TYR A 160 -4.45 -9.01 6.70
N TYR A 161 -4.95 -10.25 6.63
CA TYR A 161 -6.23 -10.67 7.17
C TYR A 161 -6.11 -11.99 7.95
N ASN A 162 -6.88 -12.14 9.02
CA ASN A 162 -6.83 -13.32 9.90
C ASN A 162 -7.51 -14.57 9.30
N ASP A 163 -8.29 -14.42 8.24
CA ASP A 163 -9.17 -15.47 7.68
C ASP A 163 -8.69 -16.02 6.33
N GLN A 164 -7.46 -15.71 5.92
CA GLN A 164 -6.93 -16.06 4.59
C GLN A 164 -6.01 -17.29 4.58
N GLY A 165 -5.91 -18.03 5.69
CA GLY A 165 -5.20 -19.31 5.75
C GLY A 165 -3.68 -19.23 5.92
N GLY A 166 -3.17 -18.17 6.57
CA GLY A 166 -1.77 -18.03 6.98
C GLY A 166 -1.62 -17.53 8.41
N ALA A 167 -0.50 -16.89 8.74
CA ALA A 167 -0.24 -16.35 10.09
C ALA A 167 -1.24 -15.27 10.51
N GLY A 168 -1.80 -14.55 9.53
CA GLY A 168 -2.80 -13.53 9.76
C GLY A 168 -2.25 -12.20 10.29
N LEU A 169 -3.17 -11.24 10.36
CA LEU A 169 -2.93 -9.86 10.79
C LEU A 169 -2.33 -9.80 12.19
N ASN A 170 -2.95 -10.49 13.15
CA ASN A 170 -2.63 -10.33 14.57
C ASN A 170 -1.23 -10.85 14.89
N GLU A 171 -0.84 -11.99 14.31
CA GLU A 171 0.49 -12.56 14.51
C GLU A 171 1.57 -11.69 13.87
N PHE A 172 1.34 -11.25 12.64
CA PHE A 172 2.27 -10.39 11.93
C PHE A 172 2.43 -9.05 12.62
N PHE A 173 1.32 -8.39 13.00
CA PHE A 173 1.32 -7.14 13.74
C PHE A 173 2.07 -7.28 15.07
N LYS A 174 1.80 -8.33 15.84
CA LYS A 174 2.51 -8.63 17.09
C LYS A 174 4.02 -8.81 16.86
N TYR A 175 4.44 -9.36 15.73
CA TYR A 175 5.85 -9.50 15.41
C TYR A 175 6.50 -8.14 15.08
N ILE A 176 5.88 -7.33 14.20
CA ILE A 176 6.50 -6.07 13.73
C ILE A 176 6.41 -4.92 14.74
N SER A 177 5.52 -5.01 15.72
CA SER A 177 5.32 -4.00 16.78
C SER A 177 6.24 -4.17 17.99
N LYS A 178 7.00 -5.26 18.08
CA LYS A 178 8.02 -5.45 19.12
C LYS A 178 9.12 -4.41 18.95
N LYS A 179 9.46 -3.74 20.06
CA LYS A 179 10.54 -2.76 20.14
C LYS A 179 11.90 -3.43 20.17
#